data_AF-A0A7S2CC04-F1
#
_entry.id   AF-A0A7S2CC04-F1
#
_cell.length_a   1.000
_cell.length_b   1.000
_cell.length_c   1.000
_cell.angle_alpha   90.00
_cell.angle_beta   90.00
_cell.angle_gamma   90.00
#
_symmetry.space_group_name_H-M   'P 1'
#
loop_
_entity.id
_entity.type
_entity.pdbx_description
1 polymer ?
#
loop_
_entity_poly.entity_id
_entity_poly.type
_entity_poly.pdbx_seq_one_letter_code
_entity_poly.pdbx_strand_id
1 'polypeptide(L)'
;ITSALAARLLAELRLDLATEVNSLEHKQVVQLAHLMRDAKFESPSGDCLSPVGEYNLRLGIMKELQPQLVATFQDTACSHEGHPLIVEAGVCIGGKDSKPGIAVYRFANRIPLLFEGGADVATQVSKRRINWASYKIRQNQDKVGVFVSLVSTKVPFKGTGKEYIGDDIPEVQAAVKRAIERCCLQLKAKITKQRALLEDKERRKNLTKYIPDVSRALHAVLMTAAGEGVIASGAAGSSSGAATNKRRAEHESLLDDVRAKRVKEETLSEKLRTHVEQCDAT
;
A
#
# COMPACT_ATOMS: atom_id res chain seq x y z
N ILE A 1 32.91 -10.40 -17.63
CA ILE A 1 32.94 -10.45 -19.11
C ILE A 1 33.19 -11.89 -19.52
N THR A 2 32.32 -12.47 -20.35
CA THR A 2 32.50 -13.84 -20.84
C THR A 2 33.58 -13.89 -21.93
N SER A 3 34.24 -15.04 -22.09
CA SER A 3 35.28 -15.22 -23.12
C SER A 3 34.78 -14.89 -24.53
N ALA A 4 33.54 -15.29 -24.85
CA ALA A 4 32.91 -14.96 -26.14
C ALA A 4 32.69 -13.45 -26.35
N LEU A 5 32.25 -12.74 -25.31
CA LEU A 5 32.06 -11.28 -25.39
C LEU A 5 33.41 -10.57 -25.53
N ALA A 6 34.44 -11.02 -24.80
CA ALA A 6 35.79 -10.48 -24.90
C ALA A 6 36.36 -10.62 -26.31
N ALA A 7 36.26 -11.81 -26.91
CA ALA A 7 36.72 -12.06 -28.28
C ALA A 7 36.00 -11.16 -29.30
N ARG A 8 34.68 -10.95 -29.14
CA ARG A 8 33.90 -10.06 -30.00
C ARG A 8 34.37 -8.60 -29.90
N LEU A 9 34.60 -8.11 -28.69
CA LEU A 9 35.04 -6.73 -28.44
C LEU A 9 36.46 -6.48 -28.99
N LEU A 10 37.35 -7.47 -28.88
CA LEU A 10 38.70 -7.39 -29.46
C LEU A 10 38.68 -7.40 -30.99
N ALA A 11 37.81 -8.21 -31.60
CA ALA A 11 37.64 -8.23 -33.06
C ALA A 11 37.16 -6.87 -33.60
N GLU A 12 36.29 -6.18 -32.87
CA GLU A 12 35.79 -4.85 -33.24
C GLU A 12 36.89 -3.76 -33.16
N LEU A 13 37.81 -3.91 -32.21
CA LEU A 13 39.00 -3.06 -32.07
C LEU A 13 40.16 -3.44 -33.00
N ARG A 14 40.03 -4.53 -33.77
CA ARG A 14 41.10 -5.13 -34.58
C ARG A 14 42.36 -5.42 -33.76
N LEU A 15 42.17 -5.81 -32.51
CA LEU A 15 43.24 -6.24 -31.60
C LEU A 15 43.25 -7.76 -31.52
N ASP A 16 44.44 -8.35 -31.53
CA ASP A 16 44.61 -9.79 -31.29
C ASP A 16 44.60 -10.08 -29.79
N LEU A 17 44.09 -11.23 -29.39
CA LEU A 17 44.05 -11.69 -28.00
C LEU A 17 45.45 -11.83 -27.39
N ALA A 18 46.46 -12.06 -28.24
CA ALA A 18 47.87 -12.15 -27.85
C ALA A 18 48.57 -10.80 -27.70
N THR A 19 47.88 -9.68 -27.99
CA THR A 19 48.46 -8.34 -27.89
C THR A 19 48.77 -8.01 -26.44
N GLU A 20 50.02 -7.65 -26.12
CA GLU A 20 50.41 -7.30 -24.76
C GLU A 20 49.78 -5.97 -24.33
N VAL A 21 49.15 -5.94 -23.15
CA VAL A 21 48.46 -4.76 -22.61
C VAL A 21 49.38 -3.53 -22.52
N ASN A 22 50.65 -3.75 -22.19
CA ASN A 22 51.64 -2.67 -22.05
C ASN A 22 52.07 -2.04 -23.39
N SER A 23 51.77 -2.71 -24.51
CA SER A 23 52.13 -2.23 -25.86
C SER A 23 51.05 -1.36 -26.51
N LEU A 24 49.90 -1.17 -25.84
CA LEU A 24 48.76 -0.44 -26.40
C LEU A 24 49.07 1.06 -26.55
N GLU A 25 48.81 1.58 -27.75
CA GLU A 25 48.91 3.01 -28.03
C GLU A 25 47.76 3.78 -27.39
N HIS A 26 47.99 5.07 -27.08
CA HIS A 26 46.97 5.93 -26.48
C HIS A 26 45.65 5.96 -27.29
N LYS A 27 45.73 5.96 -28.63
CA LYS A 27 44.54 5.91 -29.51
C LYS A 27 43.73 4.64 -29.32
N GLN A 28 44.39 3.49 -29.17
CA GLN A 28 43.75 2.20 -28.96
C GLN A 28 43.08 2.15 -27.58
N VAL A 29 43.70 2.73 -26.56
CA VAL A 29 43.12 2.84 -25.21
C VAL A 29 41.84 3.69 -25.22
N VAL A 30 41.83 4.81 -25.93
CA VAL A 30 40.64 5.66 -26.07
C VAL A 30 39.52 4.93 -26.82
N GLN A 31 39.86 4.22 -27.91
CA GLN A 31 38.89 3.41 -28.65
C GLN A 31 38.29 2.29 -27.79
N LEU A 32 39.13 1.59 -27.01
CA LEU A 32 38.70 0.59 -26.04
C LEU A 32 37.75 1.20 -25.00
N ALA A 33 38.07 2.37 -24.45
CA ALA A 33 37.22 3.04 -23.47
C ALA A 33 35.84 3.44 -24.04
N HIS A 34 35.79 3.90 -25.29
CA HIS A 34 34.51 4.18 -25.97
C HIS A 34 33.71 2.90 -26.21
N LEU A 35 34.35 1.85 -26.72
CA LEU A 35 33.71 0.55 -26.94
C LEU A 35 33.14 -0.03 -25.63
N MET A 36 33.86 0.11 -24.52
CA MET A 36 33.39 -0.32 -23.19
C MET A 36 32.22 0.50 -22.65
N ARG A 37 31.99 1.73 -23.13
CA ARG A 37 30.80 2.51 -22.76
C ARG A 37 29.58 2.13 -23.60
N ASP A 38 29.80 1.83 -24.87
CA ASP A 38 28.73 1.51 -25.81
C ASP A 38 28.26 0.04 -25.70
N ALA A 39 29.18 -0.85 -25.28
CA ALA A 39 28.87 -2.26 -25.09
C ALA A 39 27.90 -2.48 -23.92
N LYS A 40 26.89 -3.34 -24.15
CA LYS A 40 25.94 -3.75 -23.11
C LYS A 40 26.53 -4.88 -22.27
N PHE A 41 26.71 -4.60 -20.98
CA PHE A 41 27.11 -5.59 -19.98
C PHE A 41 25.93 -6.04 -19.13
N GLU A 42 26.07 -7.21 -18.53
CA GLU A 42 25.21 -7.62 -17.41
C GLU A 42 25.44 -6.69 -16.22
N SER A 43 24.39 -6.47 -15.43
CA SER A 43 24.51 -5.65 -14.23
C SER A 43 25.46 -6.33 -13.23
N PRO A 44 26.41 -5.59 -12.63
CA PRO A 44 27.27 -6.09 -11.56
C PRO A 44 26.44 -6.67 -10.40
N SER A 45 26.98 -7.70 -9.73
CA SER A 45 26.32 -8.27 -8.56
C SER A 45 26.30 -7.27 -7.40
N GLY A 46 25.29 -7.39 -6.55
CA GLY A 46 25.15 -6.57 -5.34
C GLY A 46 25.92 -7.11 -4.14
N ASP A 47 26.66 -8.20 -4.27
CA ASP A 47 27.25 -8.93 -3.13
C ASP A 47 28.34 -8.12 -2.43
N CYS A 48 28.96 -7.17 -3.13
CA CYS A 48 29.91 -6.22 -2.55
C CYS A 48 29.24 -5.12 -1.71
N LEU A 49 27.91 -5.05 -1.69
CA LEU A 49 27.13 -4.04 -0.98
C LEU A 49 26.59 -4.60 0.34
N SER A 50 26.40 -3.70 1.31
CA SER A 50 25.85 -4.05 2.62
C SER A 50 24.58 -3.23 2.88
N PRO A 51 23.42 -3.64 2.32
CA PRO A 51 22.14 -3.00 2.61
C PRO A 51 21.78 -3.13 4.11
N VAL A 52 20.78 -2.37 4.55
CA VAL A 52 20.27 -2.46 5.94
C VAL A 52 19.49 -3.77 6.14
N GLY A 53 18.77 -4.18 5.09
CA GLY A 53 17.85 -5.31 5.07
C GLY A 53 16.41 -4.87 5.37
N GLU A 54 15.46 -5.48 4.66
CA GLU A 54 14.02 -5.19 4.78
C GLU A 54 13.50 -5.30 6.23
N TYR A 55 13.97 -6.31 6.97
CA TYR A 55 13.60 -6.57 8.35
C TYR A 55 14.11 -5.48 9.31
N ASN A 56 15.40 -5.15 9.23
CA ASN A 56 16.01 -4.15 10.10
C ASN A 56 15.47 -2.75 9.82
N LEU A 57 15.25 -2.41 8.54
CA LEU A 57 14.62 -1.15 8.16
C LEU A 57 13.21 -1.05 8.77
N ARG A 58 12.44 -2.14 8.74
CA ARG A 58 11.11 -2.18 9.34
C ARG A 58 11.14 -1.98 10.85
N LEU A 59 12.07 -2.64 11.54
CA LEU A 59 12.24 -2.49 12.99
C LEU A 59 12.62 -1.05 13.37
N GLY A 60 13.54 -0.43 12.62
CA GLY A 60 13.94 0.96 12.84
C GLY A 60 12.75 1.92 12.70
N ILE A 61 11.98 1.79 11.63
CA ILE A 61 10.79 2.63 11.40
C ILE A 61 9.74 2.41 12.51
N MET A 62 9.52 1.17 12.92
CA MET A 62 8.59 0.83 14.01
C MET A 62 9.00 1.44 15.34
N LYS A 63 10.30 1.38 15.67
CA LYS A 63 10.84 1.89 16.93
C LYS A 63 10.75 3.42 17.01
N GLU A 64 11.17 4.11 15.95
CA GLU A 64 11.30 5.57 15.96
C GLU A 64 9.97 6.29 15.74
N LEU A 65 9.17 5.87 14.76
CA LEU A 65 7.94 6.59 14.40
C LEU A 65 6.66 6.01 15.01
N GLN A 66 6.71 4.76 15.50
CA GLN A 66 5.54 4.03 15.99
C GLN A 66 4.31 4.14 15.05
N PRO A 67 4.47 3.83 13.74
CA PRO A 67 3.39 3.97 12.78
C PRO A 67 2.33 2.88 12.96
N GLN A 68 1.12 3.13 12.45
CA GLN A 68 0.03 2.17 12.46
C GLN A 68 0.24 1.06 11.43
N LEU A 69 0.77 1.44 10.26
CA LEU A 69 1.08 0.53 9.16
C LEU A 69 2.50 0.80 8.66
N VAL A 70 3.21 -0.27 8.32
CA VAL A 70 4.53 -0.22 7.69
C VAL A 70 4.63 -1.30 6.62
N ALA A 71 5.33 -0.96 5.55
CA ALA A 71 5.85 -1.89 4.55
C ALA A 71 7.27 -1.46 4.21
N THR A 72 8.13 -2.44 3.98
CA THR A 72 9.50 -2.24 3.54
C THR A 72 9.75 -3.13 2.34
N PHE A 73 10.72 -2.76 1.52
CA PHE A 73 11.11 -3.51 0.34
C PHE A 73 12.56 -3.20 0.00
N GLN A 74 13.33 -4.24 -0.31
CA GLN A 74 14.66 -4.11 -0.88
C GLN A 74 14.61 -4.53 -2.35
N ASP A 75 15.09 -3.66 -3.22
CA ASP A 75 15.13 -3.91 -4.65
C ASP A 75 16.33 -4.79 -5.04
N THR A 76 16.24 -5.39 -6.23
CA THR A 76 17.39 -6.11 -6.81
C THR A 76 18.49 -5.13 -7.22
N ALA A 77 19.75 -5.56 -7.16
CA ALA A 77 20.88 -4.74 -7.56
C ALA A 77 20.72 -4.27 -9.02
N CYS A 78 20.83 -2.96 -9.22
CA CYS A 78 20.97 -2.32 -10.52
C CYS A 78 22.36 -1.69 -10.63
N SER A 79 22.63 -0.95 -11.69
CA SER A 79 23.95 -0.33 -11.88
C SER A 79 23.88 1.04 -12.49
N HIS A 80 24.80 1.90 -12.05
CA HIS A 80 25.00 3.23 -12.60
C HIS A 80 26.52 3.47 -12.76
N GLU A 81 26.96 3.86 -13.96
CA GLU A 81 28.39 4.03 -14.29
C GLU A 81 29.26 2.80 -13.97
N GLY A 82 28.70 1.58 -14.09
CA GLY A 82 29.39 0.34 -13.75
C GLY A 82 29.45 0.01 -12.26
N HIS A 83 28.93 0.88 -11.38
CA HIS A 83 28.84 0.62 -9.95
C HIS A 83 27.51 -0.04 -9.60
N PRO A 84 27.51 -1.16 -8.83
CA PRO A 84 26.28 -1.76 -8.35
C PRO A 84 25.56 -0.84 -7.37
N LEU A 85 24.24 -0.88 -7.39
CA LEU A 85 23.36 0.00 -6.64
C LEU A 85 22.11 -0.75 -6.18
N ILE A 86 21.86 -0.74 -4.87
CA ILE A 86 20.66 -1.30 -4.25
C ILE A 86 19.87 -0.15 -3.63
N VAL A 87 18.56 -0.16 -3.85
CA VAL A 87 17.64 0.77 -3.21
C VAL A 87 16.74 0.01 -2.27
N GLU A 88 16.66 0.47 -1.04
CA GLU A 88 15.73 0.00 -0.03
C GLU A 88 14.73 1.11 0.25
N ALA A 89 13.44 0.77 0.28
CA ALA A 89 12.39 1.70 0.60
C ALA A 89 11.56 1.19 1.78
N GLY A 90 11.06 2.12 2.58
CA GLY A 90 10.07 1.89 3.62
C GLY A 90 8.96 2.91 3.49
N VAL A 91 7.71 2.48 3.55
CA VAL A 91 6.57 3.38 3.61
C VAL A 91 5.77 3.05 4.86
N CYS A 92 5.46 4.07 5.64
CA CYS A 92 4.63 3.95 6.82
C CYS A 92 3.51 4.98 6.84
N ILE A 93 2.41 4.62 7.51
CA ILE A 93 1.24 5.48 7.67
C ILE A 93 0.95 5.64 9.17
N GLY A 94 0.71 6.88 9.57
CA GLY A 94 0.52 7.27 10.96
C GLY A 94 1.84 7.65 11.63
N GLY A 95 1.88 7.49 12.95
CA GLY A 95 3.00 7.88 13.80
C GLY A 95 2.63 9.03 14.73
N LYS A 96 3.12 8.95 15.96
CA LYS A 96 2.77 9.86 17.05
C LYS A 96 3.15 11.30 16.74
N ASP A 97 4.37 11.50 16.24
CA ASP A 97 4.97 12.82 15.99
C ASP A 97 4.98 13.23 14.51
N SER A 98 4.35 12.42 13.64
CA SER A 98 4.31 12.72 12.21
C SER A 98 3.25 13.78 11.87
N LYS A 99 3.59 14.72 10.99
CA LYS A 99 2.69 15.75 10.47
C LYS A 99 1.88 15.21 9.27
N PRO A 100 0.65 15.70 9.04
CA PRO A 100 -0.08 15.37 7.81
C PRO A 100 0.75 15.76 6.58
N GLY A 101 0.79 14.89 5.57
CA GLY A 101 1.68 15.05 4.43
C GLY A 101 2.65 13.89 4.25
N ILE A 102 3.52 14.05 3.26
CA ILE A 102 4.62 13.11 3.00
C ILE A 102 5.91 13.66 3.61
N ALA A 103 6.38 13.01 4.66
CA ALA A 103 7.71 13.19 5.20
C ALA A 103 8.66 12.18 4.54
N VAL A 104 9.80 12.66 4.02
CA VAL A 104 10.79 11.82 3.33
C VAL A 104 12.08 11.79 4.14
N TYR A 105 12.51 10.58 4.50
CA TYR A 105 13.74 10.28 5.21
C TYR A 105 14.70 9.60 4.23
N ARG A 106 15.87 10.21 4.06
CA ARG A 106 16.81 9.85 3.00
C ARG A 106 18.10 9.33 3.61
N PHE A 107 18.62 8.26 3.05
CA PHE A 107 19.87 7.65 3.45
C PHE A 107 20.71 7.31 2.23
N ALA A 108 22.01 7.52 2.34
CA ALA A 108 23.00 7.07 1.38
C ALA A 108 24.10 6.32 2.12
N ASN A 109 24.36 5.06 1.75
CA ASN A 109 25.33 4.18 2.42
C ASN A 109 25.20 4.21 3.96
N ARG A 110 23.97 4.11 4.48
CA ARG A 110 23.60 4.15 5.92
C ARG A 110 23.79 5.51 6.62
N ILE A 111 24.13 6.57 5.89
CA ILE A 111 24.26 7.93 6.43
C ILE A 111 22.97 8.71 6.13
N PRO A 112 22.31 9.33 7.13
CA PRO A 112 21.15 10.16 6.90
C PRO A 112 21.52 11.47 6.17
N LEU A 113 20.75 11.83 5.15
CA LEU A 113 20.92 13.08 4.41
C LEU A 113 19.93 14.13 4.95
N LEU A 114 20.46 15.16 5.62
CA LEU A 114 19.63 16.14 6.35
C LEU A 114 19.35 17.41 5.55
N PHE A 115 20.31 17.87 4.73
CA PHE A 115 20.18 19.12 4.01
C PHE A 115 19.73 18.92 2.55
N GLU A 116 19.26 20.01 1.94
CA GLU A 116 18.88 20.08 0.51
C GLU A 116 17.86 19.02 0.05
N GLY A 117 17.04 18.52 0.97
CA GLY A 117 16.07 17.45 0.69
C GLY A 117 15.00 17.81 -0.35
N GLY A 118 14.84 19.09 -0.70
CA GLY A 118 13.93 19.52 -1.76
C GLY A 118 14.35 19.06 -3.16
N ALA A 119 15.65 19.00 -3.45
CA ALA A 119 16.17 18.65 -4.78
C ALA A 119 16.48 17.15 -4.94
N ASP A 120 16.38 16.39 -3.85
CA ASP A 120 16.73 14.98 -3.83
C ASP A 120 15.75 14.10 -4.63
N VAL A 121 16.30 13.10 -5.33
CA VAL A 121 15.54 12.11 -6.11
C VAL A 121 14.47 11.41 -5.28
N ALA A 122 14.74 11.04 -4.02
CA ALA A 122 13.75 10.38 -3.17
C ALA A 122 12.57 11.31 -2.89
N THR A 123 12.82 12.59 -2.64
CA THR A 123 11.77 13.58 -2.40
C THR A 123 11.00 13.91 -3.66
N GLN A 124 11.69 14.11 -4.79
CA GLN A 124 11.06 14.41 -6.08
C GLN A 124 10.18 13.25 -6.55
N VAL A 125 10.70 12.02 -6.48
CA VAL A 125 9.93 10.81 -6.80
C VAL A 125 8.72 10.68 -5.88
N SER A 126 8.91 10.79 -4.56
CA SER A 126 7.82 10.64 -3.59
C SER A 126 6.73 11.69 -3.75
N LYS A 127 7.08 12.95 -4.04
CA LYS A 127 6.09 14.04 -4.13
C LYS A 127 5.43 14.17 -5.49
N ARG A 128 6.18 13.94 -6.59
CA ARG A 128 5.73 14.28 -7.96
C ARG A 128 5.44 13.07 -8.84
N ARG A 129 6.12 11.93 -8.64
CA ARG A 129 6.11 10.81 -9.61
C ARG A 129 5.25 9.62 -9.16
N ILE A 130 4.82 9.59 -7.91
CA ILE A 130 3.99 8.52 -7.35
C ILE A 130 2.53 8.97 -7.23
N ASN A 131 1.61 8.18 -7.79
CA ASN A 131 0.18 8.39 -7.63
C ASN A 131 -0.33 7.71 -6.35
N TRP A 132 -0.23 8.41 -5.22
CA TRP A 132 -0.66 7.92 -3.90
C TRP A 132 -2.13 7.53 -3.82
N ALA A 133 -2.99 8.23 -4.58
CA ALA A 133 -4.43 7.98 -4.59
C ALA A 133 -4.78 6.58 -5.10
N SER A 134 -4.03 6.05 -6.08
CA SER A 134 -4.18 4.68 -6.59
C SER A 134 -3.94 3.60 -5.54
N TYR A 135 -3.17 3.93 -4.49
CA TYR A 135 -2.86 3.07 -3.35
C TYR A 135 -3.75 3.34 -2.14
N LYS A 136 -4.83 4.11 -2.32
CA LYS A 136 -5.77 4.53 -1.26
C LYS A 136 -5.11 5.43 -0.20
N ILE A 137 -3.99 6.08 -0.50
CA ILE A 137 -3.29 7.00 0.40
C ILE A 137 -3.62 8.44 -0.03
N ARG A 138 -4.06 9.27 0.92
CA ARG A 138 -4.39 10.69 0.69
C ARG A 138 -3.21 11.55 1.10
N GLN A 139 -2.48 12.06 0.12
CA GLN A 139 -1.22 12.79 0.29
C GLN A 139 -1.28 13.96 1.29
N ASN A 140 -2.41 14.67 1.40
CA ASN A 140 -2.54 15.87 2.25
C ASN A 140 -3.14 15.59 3.63
N GLN A 141 -3.82 14.45 3.81
CA GLN A 141 -4.56 14.13 5.03
C GLN A 141 -3.87 13.05 5.86
N ASP A 142 -3.31 12.05 5.18
CA ASP A 142 -2.66 10.94 5.83
C ASP A 142 -1.23 11.35 6.22
N LYS A 143 -0.77 10.88 7.37
CA LYS A 143 0.61 11.06 7.86
C LYS A 143 1.47 9.98 7.22
N VAL A 144 2.21 10.30 6.17
CA VAL A 144 3.00 9.32 5.41
C VAL A 144 4.47 9.55 5.65
N GLY A 145 5.18 8.52 6.11
CA GLY A 145 6.63 8.50 6.19
C GLY A 145 7.21 7.64 5.07
N VAL A 146 8.10 8.20 4.26
CA VAL A 146 8.81 7.48 3.19
C VAL A 146 10.29 7.47 3.54
N PHE A 147 10.85 6.28 3.66
CA PHE A 147 12.26 6.02 3.92
C PHE A 147 12.87 5.50 2.63
N VAL A 148 13.98 6.09 2.19
CA VAL A 148 14.73 5.60 1.03
C VAL A 148 16.20 5.52 1.41
N SER A 149 16.79 4.35 1.27
CA SER A 149 18.22 4.09 1.47
C SER A 149 18.83 3.63 0.16
N LEU A 150 19.79 4.39 -0.33
CA LEU A 150 20.57 4.06 -1.52
C LEU A 150 21.93 3.55 -1.09
N VAL A 151 22.29 2.34 -1.52
CA VAL A 151 23.56 1.70 -1.19
C VAL A 151 24.33 1.40 -2.47
N SER A 152 25.54 1.93 -2.58
CA SER A 152 26.42 1.73 -3.74
C SER A 152 27.88 1.93 -3.37
N THR A 153 28.79 1.37 -4.17
CA THR A 153 30.23 1.66 -4.07
C THR A 153 30.53 3.13 -4.39
N LYS A 154 29.74 3.75 -5.28
CA LYS A 154 29.84 5.17 -5.63
C LYS A 154 28.44 5.77 -5.68
N VAL A 155 28.10 6.54 -4.66
CA VAL A 155 26.82 7.27 -4.62
C VAL A 155 26.92 8.52 -5.51
N PRO A 156 25.99 8.72 -6.45
CA PRO A 156 26.06 9.84 -7.38
C PRO A 156 25.49 11.13 -6.76
N PHE A 157 26.26 11.76 -5.89
CA PHE A 157 25.91 13.06 -5.32
C PHE A 157 26.05 14.18 -6.35
N LYS A 158 25.09 15.12 -6.35
CA LYS A 158 25.09 16.25 -7.30
C LYS A 158 26.04 17.38 -6.88
N GLY A 159 26.15 17.63 -5.58
CA GLY A 159 27.02 18.65 -4.98
C GLY A 159 28.24 18.07 -4.26
N THR A 160 29.30 18.87 -4.10
CA THR A 160 30.53 18.48 -3.39
C THR A 160 30.29 18.16 -1.91
N GLY A 161 29.27 18.76 -1.30
CA GLY A 161 28.86 18.52 0.08
C GLY A 161 28.21 17.16 0.35
N LYS A 162 27.82 16.41 -0.71
CA LYS A 162 27.18 15.08 -0.58
C LYS A 162 25.85 15.09 0.20
N GLU A 163 25.07 16.16 0.04
CA GLU A 163 23.81 16.36 0.79
C GLU A 163 22.57 15.77 0.10
N TYR A 164 22.62 15.55 -1.21
CA TYR A 164 21.51 14.99 -1.97
C TYR A 164 21.95 14.27 -3.24
N ILE A 165 21.10 13.37 -3.70
CA ILE A 165 21.22 12.67 -4.98
C ILE A 165 20.26 13.33 -5.97
N GLY A 166 20.76 13.72 -7.15
CA GLY A 166 19.97 14.44 -8.15
C GLY A 166 18.91 13.57 -8.84
N ASP A 167 17.82 14.20 -9.29
CA ASP A 167 16.74 13.58 -10.09
C ASP A 167 17.11 13.46 -11.59
N ASP A 168 18.35 13.78 -11.97
CA ASP A 168 18.85 13.71 -13.35
C ASP A 168 19.30 12.30 -13.77
N ILE A 169 19.34 11.35 -12.84
CA ILE A 169 19.81 9.98 -13.07
C ILE A 169 18.61 9.04 -13.20
N PRO A 170 18.22 8.65 -14.44
CA PRO A 170 16.99 7.91 -14.68
C PRO A 170 17.01 6.50 -14.08
N GLU A 171 18.17 5.83 -13.99
CA GLU A 171 18.28 4.49 -13.42
C GLU A 171 17.97 4.49 -11.93
N VAL A 172 18.55 5.46 -11.20
CA VAL A 172 18.32 5.65 -9.76
C VAL A 172 16.87 6.07 -9.52
N GLN A 173 16.37 7.01 -10.31
CA GLN A 173 14.99 7.46 -10.21
C GLN A 173 13.99 6.31 -10.41
N ALA A 174 14.21 5.46 -11.41
CA ALA A 174 13.37 4.30 -11.69
C ALA A 174 13.44 3.26 -10.57
N ALA A 175 14.62 3.00 -10.01
CA ALA A 175 14.81 2.09 -8.88
C ALA A 175 14.09 2.60 -7.61
N VAL A 176 14.26 3.88 -7.27
CA VAL A 176 13.56 4.51 -6.13
C VAL A 176 12.05 4.46 -6.32
N LYS A 177 11.54 4.80 -7.51
CA LYS A 177 10.11 4.74 -7.80
C LYS A 177 9.57 3.32 -7.63
N ARG A 178 10.23 2.33 -8.23
CA ARG A 178 9.84 0.91 -8.14
C ARG A 178 9.82 0.43 -6.69
N ALA A 179 10.85 0.76 -5.91
CA ALA A 179 10.95 0.35 -4.51
C ALA A 179 9.78 0.92 -3.67
N ILE A 180 9.45 2.20 -3.84
CA ILE A 180 8.33 2.82 -3.13
C ILE A 180 6.99 2.23 -3.59
N GLU A 181 6.78 2.03 -4.90
CA GLU A 181 5.55 1.43 -5.44
C GLU A 181 5.31 0.01 -4.89
N ARG A 182 6.37 -0.79 -4.74
CA ARG A 182 6.29 -2.12 -4.10
C ARG A 182 5.81 -2.03 -2.66
N CYS A 183 6.33 -1.08 -1.87
CA CYS A 183 5.83 -0.82 -0.52
C CYS A 183 4.35 -0.38 -0.51
N CYS A 184 3.97 0.52 -1.43
CA CYS A 184 2.59 0.99 -1.54
C CYS A 184 1.60 -0.13 -1.91
N LEU A 185 2.00 -1.06 -2.77
CA LEU A 185 1.20 -2.24 -3.11
C LEU A 185 0.95 -3.13 -1.89
N GLN A 186 1.98 -3.37 -1.07
CA GLN A 186 1.82 -4.13 0.18
C GLN A 186 0.90 -3.41 1.17
N LEU A 187 0.99 -2.08 1.27
CA LEU A 187 0.15 -1.27 2.16
C LEU A 187 -1.31 -1.22 1.70
N LYS A 188 -1.58 -1.19 0.39
CA LYS A 188 -2.93 -1.08 -0.17
C LYS A 188 -3.88 -2.14 0.41
N ALA A 189 -3.43 -3.39 0.50
CA ALA A 189 -4.22 -4.49 1.08
C ALA A 189 -4.54 -4.23 2.57
N LYS A 190 -3.54 -3.78 3.34
CA LYS A 190 -3.69 -3.48 4.77
C LYS A 190 -4.62 -2.29 5.02
N ILE A 191 -4.48 -1.21 4.23
CA ILE A 191 -5.33 -0.02 4.31
C ILE A 191 -6.78 -0.38 4.00
N THR A 192 -7.01 -1.15 2.94
CA THR A 192 -8.36 -1.55 2.53
C THR A 192 -9.02 -2.40 3.62
N LYS A 193 -8.27 -3.36 4.19
CA LYS A 193 -8.75 -4.15 5.34
C LYS A 193 -9.07 -3.28 6.55
N GLN A 194 -8.20 -2.33 6.91
CA GLN A 194 -8.46 -1.45 8.04
C GLN A 194 -9.68 -0.54 7.82
N ARG A 195 -9.90 -0.04 6.60
CA ARG A 195 -11.07 0.78 6.28
C ARG A 195 -12.36 -0.01 6.36
N ALA A 196 -12.41 -1.21 5.79
CA ALA A 196 -13.57 -2.09 5.91
C ALA A 196 -13.93 -2.33 7.39
N LEU A 197 -12.94 -2.67 8.22
CA LEU A 197 -13.15 -2.86 9.65
C LEU A 197 -13.63 -1.61 10.40
N LEU A 198 -13.28 -0.41 9.92
CA LEU A 198 -13.77 0.85 10.49
C LEU A 198 -15.21 1.13 10.03
N GLU A 199 -15.50 0.94 8.75
CA GLU A 199 -16.83 1.08 8.16
C GLU A 199 -17.84 0.13 8.81
N ASP A 200 -17.46 -1.13 9.04
CA ASP A 200 -18.30 -2.12 9.73
C ASP A 200 -18.59 -1.70 11.19
N LYS A 201 -17.58 -1.19 11.90
CA LYS A 201 -17.76 -0.66 13.26
C LYS A 201 -18.67 0.56 13.30
N GLU A 202 -18.53 1.48 12.35
CA GLU A 202 -19.38 2.67 12.25
C GLU A 202 -20.82 2.29 11.88
N ARG A 203 -20.99 1.37 10.93
CA ARG A 203 -22.29 0.80 10.57
C ARG A 203 -22.95 0.17 11.80
N ARG A 204 -22.25 -0.68 12.53
CA ARG A 204 -22.77 -1.30 13.77
C ARG A 204 -23.19 -0.28 14.80
N LYS A 205 -22.35 0.74 15.05
CA LYS A 205 -22.66 1.83 15.98
C LYS A 205 -23.92 2.59 15.55
N ASN A 206 -24.04 2.90 14.26
CA ASN A 206 -25.20 3.59 13.71
C ASN A 206 -26.46 2.73 13.83
N LEU A 207 -26.41 1.46 13.42
CA LEU A 207 -27.54 0.53 13.55
C LEU A 207 -27.97 0.43 15.02
N THR A 208 -27.04 0.23 15.94
CA THR A 208 -27.30 0.13 17.38
C THR A 208 -28.00 1.36 17.94
N LYS A 209 -27.65 2.56 17.45
CA LYS A 209 -28.29 3.82 17.85
C LYS A 209 -29.76 3.88 17.44
N TYR A 210 -30.14 3.32 16.29
CA TYR A 210 -31.51 3.35 15.76
C TYR A 210 -32.39 2.17 16.22
N ILE A 211 -31.82 1.12 16.82
CA ILE A 211 -32.58 -0.02 17.36
C ILE A 211 -33.80 0.41 18.21
N PRO A 212 -33.68 1.31 19.21
CA PRO A 212 -34.83 1.66 20.06
C PRO A 212 -35.96 2.33 19.26
N ASP A 213 -35.63 3.27 18.36
CA ASP A 213 -36.63 4.00 17.57
C ASP A 213 -37.37 3.06 16.61
N VAL A 214 -36.65 2.16 15.95
CA VAL A 214 -37.22 1.14 15.05
C VAL A 214 -38.07 0.14 15.84
N SER A 215 -37.61 -0.31 17.01
CA SER A 215 -38.36 -1.24 17.86
C SER A 215 -39.69 -0.64 18.30
N ARG A 216 -39.70 0.64 18.69
CA ARG A 216 -40.92 1.37 19.06
C ARG A 216 -41.87 1.53 17.88
N ALA A 217 -41.37 1.92 16.71
CA ALA A 217 -42.18 2.09 15.51
C ALA A 217 -42.79 0.75 15.03
N LEU A 218 -41.99 -0.32 15.01
CA LEU A 218 -42.45 -1.67 14.67
C LEU A 218 -43.52 -2.15 15.67
N HIS A 219 -43.28 -1.96 16.96
CA HIS A 219 -44.28 -2.30 17.99
C HIS A 219 -45.58 -1.52 17.79
N ALA A 220 -45.51 -0.21 17.50
CA ALA A 220 -46.70 0.60 17.22
C ALA A 220 -47.48 0.09 16.00
N VAL A 221 -46.81 -0.22 14.88
CA VAL A 221 -47.46 -0.77 13.68
C VAL A 221 -48.10 -2.13 13.95
N LEU A 222 -47.41 -3.02 14.69
CA LEU A 222 -47.96 -4.32 15.07
C LEU A 222 -49.19 -4.18 15.96
N MET A 223 -49.21 -3.21 16.88
CA MET A 223 -50.36 -2.91 17.71
C MET A 223 -51.55 -2.38 16.90
N THR A 224 -51.32 -1.51 15.92
CA THR A 224 -52.37 -1.03 15.01
C THR A 224 -52.93 -2.17 14.18
N ALA A 225 -52.08 -2.98 13.55
CA ALA A 225 -52.50 -4.13 12.75
C ALA A 225 -53.24 -5.20 13.57
N ALA A 226 -52.85 -5.41 14.83
CA ALA A 226 -53.55 -6.31 15.75
C ALA A 226 -54.94 -5.77 16.16
N GLY A 227 -55.08 -4.44 16.27
CA GLY A 227 -56.33 -3.73 16.59
C GLY A 227 -57.30 -3.57 15.43
N GLU A 228 -56.82 -3.48 14.18
CA GLU A 228 -57.64 -3.42 12.96
C GLU A 228 -58.26 -4.76 12.55
N GLY A 229 -58.01 -5.82 13.32
CA GLY A 229 -58.58 -7.16 13.11
C GLY A 229 -60.10 -7.31 13.26
N VAL A 230 -60.85 -6.21 13.37
CA VAL A 230 -62.33 -6.23 13.40
C VAL A 230 -62.95 -5.69 12.10
N ILE A 231 -62.22 -5.07 11.16
CA ILE A 231 -62.84 -4.44 9.95
C ILE A 231 -62.10 -4.70 8.62
N ALA A 232 -61.52 -5.89 8.41
CA ALA A 232 -60.98 -6.25 7.09
C ALA A 232 -61.42 -7.65 6.63
N SER A 233 -62.74 -7.84 6.50
CA SER A 233 -63.37 -8.94 5.77
C SER A 233 -63.73 -8.54 4.32
N GLY A 234 -62.84 -7.81 3.62
CA GLY A 234 -63.11 -7.39 2.24
C GLY A 234 -61.85 -7.12 1.43
N ALA A 235 -61.77 -7.78 0.28
CA ALA A 235 -60.80 -7.61 -0.81
C ALA A 235 -59.46 -8.37 -0.71
N ALA A 236 -59.53 -9.71 -0.80
CA ALA A 236 -58.40 -10.54 -1.24
C ALA A 236 -58.41 -10.65 -2.79
N GLY A 237 -57.56 -9.87 -3.45
CA GLY A 237 -57.16 -10.11 -4.83
C GLY A 237 -56.21 -11.30 -4.93
N SER A 238 -56.57 -12.26 -5.78
CA SER A 238 -55.90 -13.54 -6.00
C SER A 238 -54.52 -13.39 -6.67
N SER A 239 -53.47 -13.89 -6.01
CA SER A 239 -52.33 -14.49 -6.71
C SER A 239 -51.71 -15.61 -5.86
N SER A 240 -51.83 -16.83 -6.38
CA SER A 240 -51.52 -18.10 -5.74
C SER A 240 -50.06 -18.49 -5.93
N GLY A 241 -49.33 -18.62 -4.82
CA GLY A 241 -48.02 -19.29 -4.75
C GLY A 241 -47.85 -19.92 -3.37
N ALA A 242 -47.30 -21.15 -3.28
CA ALA A 242 -47.15 -21.88 -2.02
C ALA A 242 -46.28 -21.16 -0.97
N ALA A 243 -45.30 -20.36 -1.43
CA ALA A 243 -44.49 -19.49 -0.57
C ALA A 243 -45.30 -18.35 0.07
N THR A 244 -46.36 -17.90 -0.61
CA THR A 244 -47.26 -16.83 -0.15
C THR A 244 -48.15 -17.31 1.00
N ASN A 245 -48.61 -18.57 0.96
CA ASN A 245 -49.41 -19.16 2.04
C ASN A 245 -48.61 -19.38 3.33
N LYS A 246 -47.35 -19.82 3.23
CA LYS A 246 -46.49 -20.01 4.42
C LYS A 246 -46.23 -18.70 5.15
N ARG A 247 -45.87 -17.63 4.42
CA ARG A 247 -45.65 -16.30 4.99
C ARG A 247 -46.92 -15.70 5.61
N ARG A 248 -48.09 -15.99 5.03
CA ARG A 248 -49.38 -15.53 5.54
C ARG A 248 -49.73 -16.21 6.87
N ALA A 249 -49.49 -17.53 6.97
CA ALA A 249 -49.68 -18.27 8.23
C ALA A 249 -48.71 -17.82 9.33
N GLU A 250 -47.44 -17.55 8.99
CA GLU A 250 -46.45 -16.99 9.92
C GLU A 250 -46.85 -15.59 10.41
N HIS A 251 -47.43 -14.76 9.54
CA HIS A 251 -47.92 -13.43 9.88
C HIS A 251 -49.12 -13.47 10.85
N GLU A 252 -50.06 -14.39 10.63
CA GLU A 252 -51.25 -14.54 11.46
C GLU A 252 -50.88 -15.05 12.88
N SER A 253 -49.95 -15.99 12.97
CA SER A 253 -49.37 -16.43 14.26
C SER A 253 -48.67 -15.30 15.01
N LEU A 254 -47.95 -14.43 14.30
CA LEU A 254 -47.29 -13.26 14.89
C LEU A 254 -48.30 -12.25 15.44
N LEU A 255 -49.41 -12.00 14.73
CA LEU A 255 -50.46 -11.11 15.19
C LEU A 255 -51.17 -11.67 16.43
N ASP A 256 -51.39 -12.98 16.51
CA ASP A 256 -51.95 -13.63 17.70
C ASP A 256 -51.00 -13.54 18.91
N ASP A 257 -49.69 -13.63 18.69
CA ASP A 257 -48.68 -13.41 19.74
C ASP A 257 -48.62 -11.96 20.23
N VAL A 258 -48.84 -10.99 19.33
CA VAL A 258 -48.97 -9.57 19.67
C VAL A 258 -50.26 -9.32 20.47
N ARG A 259 -51.39 -9.90 20.05
CA ARG A 259 -52.67 -9.84 20.81
C ARG A 259 -52.54 -10.45 22.20
N ALA A 260 -51.78 -11.54 22.31
CA ALA A 260 -51.45 -12.19 23.58
C ALA A 260 -50.42 -11.41 24.44
N LYS A 261 -49.97 -10.22 24.01
CA LYS A 261 -48.95 -9.38 24.68
C LYS A 261 -47.61 -10.09 24.94
N ARG A 262 -47.31 -11.13 24.17
CA ARG A 262 -46.04 -11.89 24.29
C ARG A 262 -44.87 -11.16 23.60
N VAL A 263 -45.18 -10.31 22.63
CA VAL A 263 -44.19 -9.46 21.94
C VAL A 263 -44.13 -8.10 22.62
N LYS A 264 -43.08 -7.86 23.40
CA LYS A 264 -42.78 -6.54 24.00
C LYS A 264 -41.74 -5.79 23.16
N GLU A 265 -41.69 -4.47 23.29
CA GLU A 265 -40.66 -3.60 22.70
C GLU A 265 -39.25 -4.09 23.04
N GLU A 266 -39.03 -4.51 24.29
CA GLU A 266 -37.74 -5.04 24.77
C GLU A 266 -37.32 -6.30 24.00
N THR A 267 -38.25 -7.24 23.77
CA THR A 267 -37.97 -8.48 23.04
C THR A 267 -37.64 -8.23 21.57
N LEU A 268 -38.28 -7.23 20.94
CA LEU A 268 -37.96 -6.81 19.58
C LEU A 268 -36.56 -6.17 19.53
N SER A 269 -36.24 -5.32 20.50
CA SER A 269 -34.95 -4.65 20.58
C SER A 269 -33.79 -5.62 20.79
N GLU A 270 -33.95 -6.64 21.64
CA GLU A 270 -32.96 -7.70 21.87
C GLU A 270 -32.76 -8.54 20.61
N LYS A 271 -33.84 -8.98 19.96
CA LYS A 271 -33.74 -9.75 18.71
C LYS A 271 -33.06 -8.97 17.59
N LEU A 272 -33.37 -7.68 17.45
CA LEU A 272 -32.70 -6.80 16.48
C LEU A 272 -31.22 -6.62 16.82
N ARG A 273 -30.87 -6.49 18.10
CA ARG A 273 -29.47 -6.40 18.53
C ARG A 273 -28.69 -7.68 18.20
N THR A 274 -29.23 -8.84 18.56
CA THR A 274 -28.62 -10.14 18.25
C THR A 274 -28.48 -10.34 16.74
N HIS A 275 -29.45 -9.89 15.95
CA HIS A 275 -29.37 -10.00 14.50
C HIS A 275 -28.25 -9.12 13.90
N VAL A 276 -28.11 -7.88 14.38
CA VAL A 276 -27.00 -6.99 13.97
C VAL A 276 -25.64 -7.61 14.34
N GLU A 277 -25.53 -8.19 15.53
CA GLU A 277 -24.30 -8.88 15.97
C GLU A 277 -23.97 -10.10 15.11
N GLN A 278 -24.97 -10.89 14.69
CA GLN A 278 -24.78 -12.05 13.82
C GLN A 278 -24.39 -11.66 12.39
N CYS A 279 -25.00 -10.62 11.84
CA CYS A 279 -24.66 -10.13 10.50
C CYS A 279 -23.22 -9.63 10.40
N ASP A 280 -22.68 -9.06 11.48
CA ASP A 280 -21.31 -8.55 11.52
C ASP A 280 -20.26 -9.64 11.86
N ALA A 281 -20.68 -10.82 12.32
CA ALA A 281 -19.79 -11.94 12.64
C ALA A 281 -19.44 -12.82 11.42
N THR A 282 -20.09 -12.58 10.27
CA THR A 282 -19.97 -13.36 9.03
C THR A 282 -19.10 -12.64 8.01
#